data_AF-A0A5B6V6Y6-F1
#
_entry.id   AF-A0A5B6V6Y6-F1
#
_cell.length_a   1.000
_cell.length_b   1.000
_cell.length_c   1.000
_cell.angle_alpha   90.00
_cell.angle_beta   90.00
_cell.angle_gamma   90.00
#
_symmetry.space_group_name_H-M   'P 1'
#
loop_
_entity.id
_entity.type
_entity.pdbx_description
1 polymer ?
#
loop_
_entity_poly.entity_id
_entity_poly.type
_entity_poly.pdbx_seq_one_letter_code
_entity_poly.pdbx_strand_id
1 'polypeptide(L)'
;MGFRDINSFNVALLAKQGWSLLRNPNSLLARTLKARYFKDSDFLKSNLGRLPSLTWRSVWESKGLLLKGLGWRIGDGQQVSIWEDNWVPEINVLNDQFRETNQNIVKVADLIDCNTRKWKSDLILHTFVEREAESIICIPLPMRHFADFVVWSGEPTGEYSVRSGHKALTHDGQTQVHDRFKQFYKRLWNLDLPLKIKITVWRIACNFLPNYSNLYYRRLRGSAICRMCQIEAETREHLFKVCPVAKEIWEKLEIVWPILEENMEFPEMLCRFFAENSLGICRKFVCALWGIWTARNKFMHEWDMRTAEALACYQALVLGVHLGIRDVDVEGDSRAVIQKLQGESMDRSEIAAYIADSKKLLSHFRSCVFIFQNREANDAAYNIASEGIIRGENAYLSHLVSEGGVDLMMAERR
;
A
#
# COMPACT_ATOMS: atom_id res chain seq x y z
N MET A 1 -0.36 8.60 12.24
CA MET A 1 -1.39 8.62 11.19
C MET A 1 -2.63 7.77 11.50
N GLY A 2 -2.69 7.00 12.62
CA GLY A 2 -3.91 6.24 12.94
C GLY A 2 -4.31 5.21 11.86
N PHE A 3 -3.41 4.89 10.94
CA PHE A 3 -3.65 3.93 9.88
C PHE A 3 -3.79 2.56 10.51
N ARG A 4 -5.00 2.03 10.39
CA ARG A 4 -5.35 0.67 10.75
C ARG A 4 -4.93 -0.23 9.61
N ASP A 5 -4.55 -1.47 9.94
CA ASP A 5 -4.39 -2.49 8.90
C ASP A 5 -5.69 -2.55 8.10
N ILE A 6 -5.60 -2.27 6.79
CA ILE A 6 -6.78 -2.09 5.94
C ILE A 6 -7.57 -3.40 5.84
N ASN A 7 -6.86 -4.54 5.88
CA ASN A 7 -7.47 -5.85 5.84
C ASN A 7 -8.29 -6.09 7.11
N SER A 8 -7.67 -5.93 8.28
CA SER A 8 -8.35 -6.06 9.58
C SER A 8 -9.51 -5.07 9.74
N PHE A 9 -9.34 -3.84 9.26
CA PHE A 9 -10.39 -2.83 9.30
C PHE A 9 -11.57 -3.18 8.39
N ASN A 10 -11.31 -3.71 7.19
CA ASN A 10 -12.34 -4.18 6.28
C ASN A 10 -13.08 -5.40 6.85
N VAL A 11 -12.38 -6.36 7.46
CA VAL A 11 -13.01 -7.51 8.13
C VAL A 11 -13.90 -7.04 9.28
N ALA A 12 -13.46 -6.06 10.08
CA ALA A 12 -14.28 -5.49 11.15
C ALA A 12 -15.52 -4.74 10.62
N LEU A 13 -15.43 -4.07 9.47
CA LEU A 13 -16.58 -3.46 8.81
C LEU A 13 -17.59 -4.49 8.31
N LEU A 14 -17.11 -5.58 7.71
CA LEU A 14 -17.94 -6.68 7.21
C LEU A 14 -18.62 -7.43 8.36
N ALA A 15 -17.91 -7.65 9.46
CA ALA A 15 -18.48 -8.25 10.67
C ALA A 15 -19.60 -7.38 11.28
N LYS A 16 -19.54 -6.04 11.13
CA LYS A 16 -20.67 -5.18 11.52
C LYS A 16 -21.94 -5.48 10.70
N GLN A 17 -21.79 -5.82 9.43
CA GLN A 17 -22.94 -6.26 8.62
C GLN A 17 -23.47 -7.59 9.11
N GLY A 18 -22.59 -8.56 9.41
CA GLY A 18 -22.97 -9.83 10.04
C GLY A 18 -23.70 -9.64 11.38
N TRP A 19 -23.23 -8.72 12.22
CA TRP A 19 -23.91 -8.33 13.47
C TRP A 19 -25.32 -7.78 13.22
N SER A 20 -25.50 -6.94 12.19
CA SER A 20 -26.82 -6.43 11.82
C SER A 20 -27.77 -7.54 11.36
N LEU A 21 -27.28 -8.60 10.71
CA LEU A 21 -28.10 -9.76 10.35
C LEU A 21 -28.63 -10.51 11.58
N LEU A 22 -27.85 -10.53 12.67
CA LEU A 22 -28.24 -11.16 13.94
C LEU A 22 -29.24 -10.31 14.72
N ARG A 23 -28.99 -8.99 14.84
CA ARG A 23 -29.86 -8.09 15.64
C ARG A 23 -31.16 -7.73 14.93
N ASN A 24 -31.16 -7.68 13.60
CA ASN A 24 -32.32 -7.25 12.81
C ASN A 24 -32.71 -8.30 11.76
N PRO A 25 -33.16 -9.51 12.19
CA PRO A 25 -33.48 -10.61 11.28
C PRO A 25 -34.64 -10.29 10.33
N ASN A 26 -35.51 -9.35 10.72
CA ASN A 26 -36.67 -8.92 9.94
C ASN A 26 -36.35 -7.82 8.90
N SER A 27 -35.13 -7.28 8.90
CA SER A 27 -34.72 -6.30 7.89
C SER A 27 -34.76 -6.90 6.49
N LEU A 28 -35.00 -6.06 5.47
CA LEU A 28 -35.04 -6.52 4.08
C LEU A 28 -33.74 -7.23 3.68
N LEU A 29 -32.59 -6.70 4.11
CA LEU A 29 -31.28 -7.30 3.88
C LEU A 29 -31.18 -8.70 4.50
N ALA A 30 -31.56 -8.85 5.77
CA ALA A 30 -31.50 -10.12 6.47
C ALA A 30 -32.44 -11.16 5.84
N ARG A 31 -33.68 -10.78 5.53
CA ARG A 31 -34.65 -11.67 4.87
C ARG A 31 -34.19 -12.11 3.48
N THR A 32 -33.61 -11.20 2.70
CA THR A 32 -33.10 -11.50 1.36
C THR A 32 -31.90 -12.45 1.41
N LEU A 33 -30.93 -12.19 2.30
CA LEU A 33 -29.77 -13.06 2.46
C LEU A 33 -30.16 -14.42 3.04
N LYS A 34 -31.08 -14.47 4.01
CA LYS A 34 -31.60 -15.72 4.58
C LYS A 34 -32.25 -16.57 3.49
N ALA A 35 -33.20 -16.01 2.74
CA ALA A 35 -33.90 -16.73 1.68
C ALA A 35 -32.96 -17.32 0.61
N ARG A 36 -31.83 -16.64 0.33
CA ARG A 36 -30.88 -17.06 -0.70
C ARG A 36 -29.77 -18.00 -0.20
N TYR A 37 -29.24 -17.78 1.00
CA TYR A 37 -27.98 -18.39 1.44
C TYR A 37 -28.08 -19.29 2.68
N PHE A 38 -29.08 -19.08 3.53
CA PHE A 38 -29.24 -19.84 4.78
C PHE A 38 -30.73 -19.99 5.15
N LYS A 39 -31.52 -20.50 4.22
CA LYS A 39 -32.99 -20.53 4.32
C LYS A 39 -33.47 -21.29 5.57
N ASP A 40 -32.86 -22.45 5.82
CA ASP A 40 -33.23 -23.38 6.87
C ASP A 40 -32.27 -23.35 8.07
N SER A 41 -31.46 -22.29 8.17
CA SER A 41 -30.49 -22.14 9.26
C SER A 41 -30.33 -20.67 9.67
N ASP A 42 -29.37 -20.43 10.58
CA ASP A 42 -28.99 -19.10 11.03
C ASP A 42 -27.70 -18.65 10.37
N PHE A 43 -27.48 -17.33 10.34
CA PHE A 43 -26.26 -16.74 9.77
C PHE A 43 -24.98 -17.37 10.36
N LEU A 44 -24.92 -17.62 11.66
CA LEU A 44 -23.75 -18.22 12.32
C LEU A 44 -23.49 -19.67 11.87
N LYS A 45 -24.56 -20.44 11.65
CA LYS A 45 -24.53 -21.85 11.21
C LYS A 45 -24.50 -21.99 9.67
N SER A 46 -24.52 -20.89 8.94
CA SER A 46 -24.55 -20.88 7.47
C SER A 46 -23.22 -21.35 6.86
N ASN A 47 -23.31 -22.02 5.71
CA ASN A 47 -22.17 -22.40 4.88
C ASN A 47 -22.01 -21.44 3.70
N LEU A 48 -20.80 -21.32 3.14
CA LEU A 48 -20.53 -20.43 2.01
C LEU A 48 -21.34 -20.82 0.76
N GLY A 49 -21.56 -22.12 0.54
CA GLY A 49 -22.28 -22.65 -0.61
C GLY A 49 -21.43 -22.69 -1.89
N ARG A 50 -22.01 -23.21 -2.99
CA ARG A 50 -21.28 -23.45 -4.26
C ARG A 50 -21.19 -22.22 -5.18
N LEU A 51 -22.10 -21.25 -5.06
CA LEU A 51 -22.16 -20.04 -5.91
C LEU A 51 -22.46 -18.78 -5.08
N PRO A 52 -21.56 -18.38 -4.16
CA PRO A 52 -21.75 -17.18 -3.36
C PRO A 52 -21.63 -15.92 -4.24
N SER A 53 -22.45 -14.90 -3.96
CA SER A 53 -22.15 -13.55 -4.47
C SER A 53 -20.90 -13.01 -3.79
N LEU A 54 -20.23 -12.02 -4.39
CA LEU A 54 -19.10 -11.35 -3.77
C LEU A 54 -19.48 -10.78 -2.39
N THR A 55 -20.64 -10.12 -2.29
CA THR A 55 -21.16 -9.59 -1.03
C THR A 55 -21.34 -10.67 0.03
N TRP A 56 -21.95 -11.81 -0.33
CA TRP A 56 -22.14 -12.91 0.62
C TRP A 56 -20.80 -13.51 1.05
N ARG A 57 -19.87 -13.73 0.11
CA ARG A 57 -18.54 -14.24 0.43
C ARG A 57 -17.84 -13.34 1.45
N SER A 58 -17.82 -12.03 1.23
CA SER A 58 -17.17 -11.08 2.13
C SER A 58 -17.82 -11.03 3.52
N VAL A 59 -19.15 -11.03 3.60
CA VAL A 59 -19.85 -11.06 4.90
C VAL A 59 -19.60 -12.38 5.61
N TRP A 60 -19.66 -13.50 4.88
CA TRP A 60 -19.43 -14.84 5.43
C TRP A 60 -17.99 -15.04 5.92
N GLU A 61 -16.98 -14.54 5.20
CA GLU A 61 -15.57 -14.58 5.64
C GLU A 61 -15.36 -13.85 6.97
N SER A 62 -16.10 -12.76 7.21
CA SER A 62 -16.04 -12.03 8.48
C SER A 62 -16.76 -12.71 9.66
N LYS A 63 -17.54 -13.77 9.40
CA LYS A 63 -18.30 -14.52 10.41
C LYS A 63 -17.42 -15.08 11.52
N GLY A 64 -16.18 -15.48 11.19
CA GLY A 64 -15.22 -16.00 12.16
C GLY A 64 -14.86 -15.00 13.26
N LEU A 65 -14.77 -13.70 12.92
CA LEU A 65 -14.54 -12.65 13.91
C LEU A 65 -15.70 -12.55 14.90
N LEU A 66 -16.94 -12.64 14.38
CA LEU A 66 -18.12 -12.62 15.24
C LEU A 66 -18.09 -13.82 16.18
N LEU A 67 -17.97 -15.04 15.66
CA LEU A 67 -17.96 -16.26 16.48
C LEU A 67 -16.96 -16.21 17.65
N LYS A 68 -15.79 -15.58 17.45
CA LYS A 68 -14.78 -15.42 18.52
C LYS A 68 -15.20 -14.46 19.64
N GLY A 69 -16.02 -13.45 19.36
CA GLY A 69 -16.38 -12.41 20.33
C GLY A 69 -17.87 -12.35 20.67
N LEU A 70 -18.66 -13.29 20.17
CA LEU A 70 -20.06 -13.45 20.56
C LEU A 70 -20.16 -14.15 21.91
N GLY A 71 -21.12 -13.71 22.71
CA GLY A 71 -21.60 -14.40 23.89
C GLY A 71 -23.11 -14.28 24.00
N TRP A 72 -23.69 -14.95 24.99
CA TRP A 72 -25.11 -14.91 25.27
C TRP A 72 -25.41 -14.12 26.54
N ARG A 73 -26.46 -13.31 26.49
CA ARG A 73 -27.07 -12.75 27.69
C ARG A 73 -28.31 -13.56 28.02
N ILE A 74 -28.33 -14.10 29.24
CA ILE A 74 -29.38 -14.99 29.70
C ILE A 74 -30.65 -14.19 30.00
N GLY A 75 -31.73 -14.59 29.33
CA GLY A 75 -33.09 -14.15 29.59
C GLY A 75 -33.84 -15.26 30.33
N ASP A 76 -34.28 -16.27 29.58
CA ASP A 76 -34.99 -17.45 30.08
C ASP A 76 -34.21 -18.76 30.03
N GLY A 77 -33.04 -18.74 29.41
CA GLY A 77 -32.10 -19.85 29.35
C GLY A 77 -32.55 -20.99 28.43
N GLN A 78 -33.64 -20.83 27.68
CA GLN A 78 -34.18 -21.91 26.85
C GLN A 78 -33.38 -22.13 25.57
N GLN A 79 -32.78 -21.07 25.03
CA GLN A 79 -32.04 -21.15 23.76
C GLN A 79 -30.59 -21.56 23.99
N VAL A 80 -30.01 -21.17 25.13
CA VAL A 80 -28.57 -21.30 25.42
C VAL A 80 -28.22 -22.69 25.94
N SER A 81 -27.31 -23.38 25.24
CA SER A 81 -26.67 -24.61 25.69
C SER A 81 -25.65 -24.31 26.77
N ILE A 82 -25.66 -25.04 27.88
CA ILE A 82 -24.70 -24.81 28.97
C ILE A 82 -23.27 -25.01 28.48
N TRP A 83 -23.03 -26.10 27.74
CA TRP A 83 -21.68 -26.59 27.41
C TRP A 83 -21.18 -26.16 26.04
N GLU A 84 -22.07 -25.74 25.14
CA GLU A 84 -21.72 -25.43 23.73
C GLU A 84 -21.68 -23.93 23.45
N ASP A 85 -22.35 -23.12 24.26
CA ASP A 85 -22.47 -21.68 24.06
C ASP A 85 -21.62 -20.91 25.07
N ASN A 86 -21.08 -19.75 24.66
CA ASN A 86 -20.38 -18.84 25.56
C ASN A 86 -21.40 -17.91 26.24
N TRP A 87 -21.73 -18.15 27.51
CA TRP A 87 -22.74 -17.37 28.24
C TRP A 87 -22.30 -16.90 29.63
N VAL A 88 -21.12 -17.35 30.08
CA VAL A 88 -20.55 -16.96 31.38
C VAL A 88 -19.51 -15.85 31.15
N PRO A 89 -19.65 -14.67 31.79
CA PRO A 89 -18.69 -13.59 31.63
C PRO A 89 -17.26 -14.03 31.98
N GLU A 90 -16.29 -13.61 31.17
CA GLU A 90 -14.85 -13.87 31.37
C GLU A 90 -14.40 -15.34 31.27
N ILE A 91 -15.34 -16.27 31.02
CA ILE A 91 -15.07 -17.70 30.88
C ILE A 91 -15.48 -18.15 29.48
N ASN A 92 -14.51 -18.26 28.58
CA ASN A 92 -14.78 -18.60 27.17
C ASN A 92 -15.14 -20.07 26.95
N VAL A 93 -14.66 -20.97 27.82
CA VAL A 93 -14.90 -22.42 27.77
C VAL A 93 -15.08 -22.91 29.19
N LEU A 94 -16.21 -23.53 29.47
CA LEU A 94 -16.47 -24.18 30.76
C LEU A 94 -15.70 -25.50 30.85
N ASN A 95 -15.37 -25.90 32.07
CA ASN A 95 -14.74 -27.17 32.32
C ASN A 95 -15.74 -28.32 32.14
N ASP A 96 -15.55 -29.10 31.09
CA ASP A 96 -16.40 -30.25 30.75
C ASP A 96 -16.15 -31.50 31.64
N GLN A 97 -15.29 -31.41 32.66
CA GLN A 97 -14.95 -32.53 33.54
C GLN A 97 -16.17 -33.21 34.20
N PHE A 98 -17.22 -32.45 34.51
CA PHE A 98 -18.44 -32.96 35.14
C PHE A 98 -19.63 -33.11 34.19
N ARG A 99 -19.41 -32.92 32.87
CA ARG A 99 -20.46 -33.00 31.85
C ARG A 99 -21.07 -34.40 31.76
N GLU A 100 -20.25 -35.45 31.84
CA GLU A 100 -20.72 -36.84 31.75
C GLU A 100 -21.60 -37.26 32.93
N THR A 101 -21.38 -36.68 34.10
CA THR A 101 -22.17 -36.95 35.32
C THR A 101 -23.50 -36.19 35.34
N ASN A 102 -23.61 -35.12 34.54
CA ASN A 102 -24.74 -34.19 34.54
C ASN A 102 -25.50 -34.17 33.19
N GLN A 103 -25.69 -35.32 32.56
CA GLN A 103 -26.34 -35.43 31.24
C GLN A 103 -27.78 -34.87 31.20
N ASN A 104 -28.44 -34.77 32.35
CA ASN A 104 -29.80 -34.24 32.46
C ASN A 104 -29.87 -32.70 32.42
N ILE A 105 -28.72 -32.02 32.44
CA ILE A 105 -28.62 -30.56 32.49
C ILE A 105 -27.97 -30.09 31.19
N VAL A 106 -28.82 -29.62 30.26
CA VAL A 106 -28.41 -29.29 28.89
C VAL A 106 -28.53 -27.80 28.61
N LYS A 107 -29.60 -27.19 29.12
CA LYS A 107 -29.93 -25.78 28.88
C LYS A 107 -29.75 -24.94 30.12
N VAL A 108 -29.40 -23.67 29.95
CA VAL A 108 -29.24 -22.74 31.08
C VAL A 108 -30.54 -22.63 31.89
N ALA A 109 -31.70 -22.82 31.25
CA ALA A 109 -33.00 -22.91 31.92
C ALA A 109 -33.04 -23.99 33.01
N ASP A 110 -32.29 -25.10 32.89
CA ASP A 110 -32.26 -26.18 33.88
C ASP A 110 -31.62 -25.72 35.21
N LEU A 111 -30.74 -24.73 35.13
CA LEU A 111 -30.06 -24.10 36.28
C LEU A 111 -30.91 -23.00 36.94
N ILE A 112 -32.04 -22.61 36.35
CA ILE A 112 -32.92 -21.54 36.83
C ILE A 112 -34.15 -22.16 37.49
N ASP A 113 -34.48 -21.69 38.69
CA ASP A 113 -35.74 -22.01 39.36
C ASP A 113 -36.89 -21.25 38.69
N CYS A 114 -37.88 -21.97 38.17
CA CYS A 114 -38.99 -21.38 37.41
C CYS A 114 -39.97 -20.58 38.26
N ASN A 115 -40.05 -20.83 39.57
CA ASN A 115 -41.01 -20.17 40.46
C ASN A 115 -40.42 -18.90 41.08
N THR A 116 -39.16 -18.96 41.49
CA THR A 116 -38.47 -17.89 42.22
C THR A 116 -37.61 -17.02 41.31
N ARG A 117 -37.34 -17.47 40.09
CA ARG A 117 -36.45 -16.83 39.11
C ARG A 117 -35.04 -16.58 39.65
N LYS A 118 -34.55 -17.51 40.46
CA LYS A 118 -33.20 -17.52 41.01
C LYS A 118 -32.40 -18.68 40.44
N TRP A 119 -31.08 -18.55 40.50
CA TRP A 119 -30.17 -19.66 40.24
C TRP A 119 -30.39 -20.77 41.27
N LYS A 120 -30.41 -22.02 40.81
CA LYS A 120 -30.37 -23.20 41.68
C LYS A 120 -28.95 -23.37 42.21
N SER A 121 -28.57 -22.55 43.19
CA SER A 121 -27.20 -22.43 43.69
C SER A 121 -26.58 -23.77 44.07
N ASP A 122 -27.33 -24.64 44.76
CA ASP A 122 -26.83 -25.97 45.15
C ASP A 122 -26.48 -26.80 43.91
N LEU A 123 -27.34 -26.81 42.89
CA LEU A 123 -27.08 -27.55 41.65
C LEU A 123 -25.84 -27.03 40.93
N ILE A 124 -25.67 -25.70 40.85
CA ILE A 124 -24.54 -25.06 40.18
C ILE A 124 -23.23 -25.40 40.91
N LEU A 125 -23.20 -25.31 42.24
CA LEU A 125 -22.01 -25.62 43.05
C LEU A 125 -21.55 -27.09 42.92
N HIS A 126 -22.47 -28.02 42.64
CA HIS A 126 -22.14 -29.43 42.41
C HIS A 126 -21.83 -29.75 40.93
N THR A 127 -22.17 -28.86 40.00
CA THR A 127 -22.02 -29.09 38.55
C THR A 127 -20.75 -28.45 37.98
N PHE A 128 -20.34 -27.30 38.51
CA PHE A 128 -19.23 -26.50 37.98
C PHE A 128 -18.11 -26.36 39.00
N VAL A 129 -16.89 -26.07 38.52
CA VAL A 129 -15.78 -25.73 39.43
C VAL A 129 -16.07 -24.41 40.15
N GLU A 130 -15.51 -24.23 41.34
CA GLU A 130 -15.77 -23.09 42.22
C GLU A 130 -15.79 -21.73 41.49
N ARG A 131 -14.75 -21.44 40.71
CA ARG A 131 -14.64 -20.19 39.93
C ARG A 131 -15.77 -19.98 38.92
N GLU A 132 -16.20 -21.06 38.26
CA GLU A 132 -17.29 -21.02 37.27
C GLU A 132 -18.63 -20.85 37.97
N ALA A 133 -18.87 -21.61 39.04
CA ALA A 133 -20.08 -21.54 39.84
C ALA A 133 -20.29 -20.13 40.42
N GLU A 134 -19.25 -19.53 40.99
CA GLU A 134 -19.28 -18.15 41.49
C GLU A 134 -19.65 -17.14 40.39
N SER A 135 -19.04 -17.29 39.21
CA SER A 135 -19.29 -16.42 38.06
C SER A 135 -20.74 -16.56 37.57
N ILE A 136 -21.27 -17.79 37.49
CA ILE A 136 -22.64 -18.08 37.07
C ILE A 136 -23.65 -17.45 38.04
N ILE A 137 -23.47 -17.65 39.35
CA ILE A 137 -24.40 -17.15 40.38
C ILE A 137 -24.45 -15.62 40.37
N CYS A 138 -23.36 -14.95 40.00
CA CYS A 138 -23.29 -13.49 39.88
C CYS A 138 -24.01 -12.93 38.64
N ILE A 139 -24.42 -13.76 37.68
CA ILE A 139 -25.17 -13.29 36.50
C ILE A 139 -26.57 -12.85 36.94
N PRO A 140 -26.96 -11.58 36.74
CA PRO A 140 -28.28 -11.11 37.13
C PRO A 140 -29.38 -11.70 36.23
N LEU A 141 -30.36 -12.38 36.84
CA LEU A 141 -31.55 -12.87 36.14
C LEU A 141 -32.61 -11.76 36.08
N PRO A 142 -33.14 -11.42 34.89
CA PRO A 142 -34.20 -10.43 34.80
C PRO A 142 -35.50 -10.97 35.41
N MET A 143 -36.14 -10.17 36.27
CA MET A 143 -37.44 -10.49 36.88
C MET A 143 -38.58 -10.56 35.86
N ARG A 144 -38.44 -9.85 34.74
CA ARG A 144 -39.37 -9.93 33.60
C ARG A 144 -38.88 -11.00 32.64
N HIS A 145 -39.81 -11.77 32.08
CA HIS A 145 -39.50 -12.76 31.06
C HIS A 145 -39.01 -12.07 29.78
N PHE A 146 -37.73 -12.26 29.49
CA PHE A 146 -37.11 -11.92 28.21
C PHE A 146 -36.51 -13.19 27.62
N ALA A 147 -36.55 -13.30 26.29
CA ALA A 147 -35.83 -14.36 25.60
C ALA A 147 -34.32 -14.10 25.66
N ASP A 148 -33.54 -15.18 25.64
CA ASP A 148 -32.08 -15.10 25.47
C ASP A 148 -31.71 -14.34 24.19
N PHE A 149 -30.60 -13.60 24.24
CA PHE A 149 -30.10 -12.93 23.05
C PHE A 149 -28.57 -12.84 23.03
N VAL A 150 -28.04 -12.78 21.81
CA VAL A 150 -26.62 -12.69 21.54
C VAL A 150 -26.09 -11.28 21.82
N VAL A 151 -24.94 -11.20 22.46
CA VAL A 151 -24.18 -9.98 22.78
C VAL A 151 -22.76 -10.07 22.25
N TRP A 152 -22.13 -8.92 22.02
CA TRP A 152 -20.71 -8.81 21.71
C TRP A 152 -19.89 -8.57 22.98
N SER A 153 -19.00 -9.50 23.33
CA SER A 153 -18.21 -9.47 24.57
C SER A 153 -17.10 -8.41 24.55
N GLY A 154 -16.78 -7.82 23.39
CA GLY A 154 -15.72 -6.82 23.27
C GLY A 154 -16.12 -5.39 23.68
N GLU A 155 -17.38 -5.15 24.06
CA GLU A 155 -17.87 -3.85 24.56
C GLU A 155 -18.85 -4.07 25.73
N PRO A 156 -18.83 -3.23 26.79
CA PRO A 156 -19.73 -3.36 27.94
C PRO A 156 -21.23 -3.27 27.58
N THR A 157 -21.56 -2.57 26.50
CA THR A 157 -22.93 -2.44 26.00
C THR A 157 -23.48 -3.76 25.44
N GLY A 158 -22.62 -4.72 25.11
CA GLY A 158 -22.97 -5.91 24.36
C GLY A 158 -23.23 -5.65 22.88
N GLU A 159 -22.99 -4.43 22.39
CA GLU A 159 -23.17 -4.05 20.98
C GLU A 159 -21.85 -4.08 20.23
N TYR A 160 -21.88 -4.60 19.00
CA TYR A 160 -20.70 -4.64 18.15
C TYR A 160 -20.35 -3.24 17.64
N SER A 161 -19.08 -2.87 17.79
CA SER A 161 -18.50 -1.68 17.16
C SER A 161 -17.36 -2.09 16.23
N VAL A 162 -17.18 -1.38 15.11
CA VAL A 162 -16.03 -1.63 14.21
C VAL A 162 -14.71 -1.48 14.97
N ARG A 163 -14.68 -0.61 15.99
CA ARG A 163 -13.52 -0.39 16.84
C ARG A 163 -13.20 -1.62 17.69
N SER A 164 -14.17 -2.22 18.36
CA SER A 164 -13.95 -3.41 19.19
C SER A 164 -13.68 -4.65 18.35
N GLY A 165 -14.36 -4.81 17.20
CA GLY A 165 -14.05 -5.88 16.25
C GLY A 165 -12.63 -5.78 15.68
N HIS A 166 -12.20 -4.59 15.29
CA HIS A 166 -10.82 -4.36 14.86
C HIS A 166 -9.83 -4.66 16.00
N LYS A 167 -10.15 -4.26 17.23
CA LYS A 167 -9.32 -4.55 18.41
C LYS A 167 -9.17 -6.07 18.61
N ALA A 168 -10.24 -6.83 18.48
CA ALA A 168 -10.23 -8.29 18.58
C ALA A 168 -9.34 -8.96 17.51
N LEU A 169 -9.32 -8.44 16.27
CA LEU A 169 -8.39 -8.92 15.24
C LEU A 169 -6.93 -8.59 15.54
N THR A 170 -6.66 -7.43 16.15
CA THR A 170 -5.29 -7.01 16.45
C THR A 170 -4.65 -7.71 17.65
N HIS A 171 -5.45 -8.29 18.55
CA HIS A 171 -4.92 -9.04 19.70
C HIS A 171 -4.40 -10.44 19.30
N ASP A 172 -4.91 -11.02 18.21
CA ASP A 172 -4.62 -12.42 17.78
C ASP A 172 -3.37 -12.56 16.88
N GLY A 173 -2.61 -11.47 16.69
CA GLY A 173 -1.34 -11.50 15.97
C GLY A 173 -1.30 -10.49 14.82
N GLN A 174 -0.30 -9.59 14.88
CA GLN A 174 0.26 -8.72 13.82
C GLN A 174 0.64 -7.30 14.28
N THR A 175 0.86 -7.05 15.58
CA THR A 175 1.44 -5.77 16.04
C THR A 175 2.93 -5.81 16.36
N GLN A 176 3.60 -6.98 16.36
CA GLN A 176 5.05 -7.03 16.64
C GLN A 176 5.89 -6.23 15.62
N VAL A 177 5.51 -6.23 14.33
CA VAL A 177 6.21 -5.44 13.31
C VAL A 177 5.98 -3.93 13.53
N HIS A 178 4.80 -3.54 14.03
CA HIS A 178 4.49 -2.13 14.24
C HIS A 178 5.11 -1.54 15.51
N ASP A 179 5.34 -2.34 16.55
CA ASP A 179 5.92 -1.84 17.80
C ASP A 179 7.40 -1.46 17.62
N ARG A 180 8.18 -2.22 16.82
CA ARG A 180 9.60 -1.91 16.53
C ARG A 180 9.78 -0.53 15.89
N PHE A 181 8.91 -0.16 14.94
CA PHE A 181 8.99 1.13 14.23
C PHE A 181 8.14 2.25 14.85
N LYS A 182 7.45 1.98 15.96
CA LYS A 182 6.49 2.92 16.58
C LYS A 182 7.13 4.23 17.01
N GLN A 183 8.31 4.15 17.62
CA GLN A 183 9.04 5.33 18.08
C GLN A 183 9.53 6.17 16.90
N PHE A 184 10.07 5.53 15.86
CA PHE A 184 10.41 6.18 14.60
C PHE A 184 9.21 6.93 14.01
N TYR A 185 8.06 6.27 13.86
CA TYR A 185 6.87 6.92 13.32
C TYR A 185 6.41 8.10 14.19
N LYS A 186 6.38 7.96 15.51
CA LYS A 186 6.00 9.05 16.43
C LYS A 186 6.91 10.27 16.21
N ARG A 187 8.22 10.06 16.11
CA ARG A 187 9.19 11.14 15.88
C ARG A 187 9.05 11.76 14.49
N LEU A 188 8.90 10.97 13.43
CA LEU A 188 8.68 11.45 12.07
C LEU A 188 7.45 12.35 11.96
N TRP A 189 6.33 11.96 12.57
CA TRP A 189 5.09 12.75 12.54
C TRP A 189 5.17 14.05 13.34
N ASN A 190 6.00 14.08 14.39
CA ASN A 190 6.23 15.25 15.23
C ASN A 190 7.23 16.27 14.64
N LEU A 191 7.90 15.97 13.53
CA LEU A 191 8.77 16.95 12.87
C LEU A 191 7.96 18.13 12.33
N ASP A 192 8.47 19.34 12.44
CA ASP A 192 7.86 20.52 11.81
C ASP A 192 8.22 20.56 10.32
N LEU A 193 7.45 19.81 9.51
CA LEU A 193 7.64 19.64 8.07
C LEU A 193 6.31 19.45 7.34
N PRO A 194 6.21 19.87 6.06
CA PRO A 194 5.06 19.58 5.22
C PRO A 194 4.72 18.09 5.16
N LEU A 195 3.43 17.77 5.20
CA LEU A 195 2.95 16.37 5.24
C LEU A 195 3.45 15.54 4.05
N LYS A 196 3.56 16.15 2.86
CA LYS A 196 4.11 15.50 1.65
C LYS A 196 5.50 14.90 1.86
N ILE A 197 6.36 15.58 2.63
CA ILE A 197 7.73 15.14 2.90
C ILE A 197 7.70 13.95 3.87
N LYS A 198 6.93 14.07 4.95
CA LYS A 198 6.75 12.98 5.94
C LYS A 198 6.16 11.73 5.30
N ILE A 199 5.14 11.88 4.44
CA ILE A 199 4.54 10.77 3.68
C ILE A 199 5.57 10.14 2.74
N THR A 200 6.41 10.94 2.08
CA THR A 200 7.46 10.41 1.21
C THR A 200 8.43 9.53 2.00
N VAL A 201 8.93 9.99 3.15
CA VAL A 201 9.82 9.19 4.00
C VAL A 201 9.14 7.94 4.55
N TRP A 202 7.87 8.03 4.94
CA TRP A 202 7.09 6.84 5.30
C TRP A 202 7.02 5.83 4.14
N ARG A 203 6.78 6.28 2.91
CA ARG A 203 6.80 5.40 1.73
C ARG A 203 8.18 4.81 1.46
N ILE A 204 9.26 5.54 1.72
CA ILE A 204 10.62 5.01 1.66
C ILE A 204 10.79 3.88 2.71
N ALA A 205 10.41 4.13 3.96
CA ALA A 205 10.52 3.15 5.04
C ALA A 205 9.75 1.85 4.74
N CYS A 206 8.60 1.93 4.08
CA CYS A 206 7.79 0.78 3.68
C CYS A 206 8.19 0.17 2.31
N ASN A 207 9.22 0.70 1.63
CA ASN A 207 9.60 0.32 0.26
C ASN A 207 8.44 0.44 -0.76
N PHE A 208 7.59 1.46 -0.61
CA PHE A 208 6.42 1.71 -1.47
C PHE A 208 6.65 2.75 -2.58
N LEU A 209 7.89 3.21 -2.75
CA LEU A 209 8.23 4.09 -3.85
C LEU A 209 8.40 3.30 -5.15
N PRO A 210 8.02 3.88 -6.31
CA PRO A 210 8.26 3.28 -7.63
C PRO A 210 9.73 3.44 -8.07
N ASN A 211 10.65 2.90 -7.26
CA ASN A 211 12.04 2.70 -7.70
C ASN A 211 12.10 1.61 -8.79
N TYR A 212 13.20 1.54 -9.54
CA TYR A 212 13.23 0.63 -10.70
C TYR A 212 13.21 -0.83 -10.31
N SER A 213 13.80 -1.22 -9.18
CA SER A 213 13.69 -2.61 -8.72
C SER A 213 12.22 -2.99 -8.46
N ASN A 214 11.43 -2.11 -7.86
CA ASN A 214 10.00 -2.32 -7.62
C ASN A 214 9.18 -2.33 -8.92
N LEU A 215 9.51 -1.46 -9.88
CA LEU A 215 8.84 -1.42 -11.18
C LEU A 215 9.19 -2.65 -12.03
N TYR A 216 10.45 -3.08 -12.00
CA TYR A 216 10.93 -4.30 -12.66
C TYR A 216 10.24 -5.54 -12.08
N TYR A 217 10.17 -5.65 -10.75
CA TYR A 217 9.45 -6.73 -10.06
C TYR A 217 7.98 -6.80 -10.48
N ARG A 218 7.32 -5.65 -10.66
CA ARG A 218 5.94 -5.54 -11.14
C ARG A 218 5.79 -5.69 -12.66
N ARG A 219 6.88 -5.97 -13.38
CA ARG A 219 6.93 -6.10 -14.85
C ARG A 219 6.49 -4.84 -15.60
N LEU A 220 6.64 -3.67 -14.97
CA LEU A 220 6.35 -2.37 -15.57
C LEU A 220 7.59 -1.75 -16.25
N ARG A 221 8.76 -2.37 -16.09
CA ARG A 221 10.02 -1.93 -16.69
C ARG A 221 10.92 -3.12 -17.02
N GLY A 222 11.72 -3.02 -18.08
CA GLY A 222 12.64 -4.08 -18.53
C GLY A 222 14.03 -4.08 -17.85
N SER A 223 14.37 -3.06 -17.06
CA SER A 223 15.65 -2.99 -16.34
C SER A 223 15.46 -2.35 -14.97
N ALA A 224 16.23 -2.85 -14.00
CA ALA A 224 16.31 -2.32 -12.64
C ALA A 224 17.48 -1.34 -12.45
N ILE A 225 18.33 -1.09 -13.44
CA ILE A 225 19.57 -0.30 -13.29
C ILE A 225 19.27 1.15 -12.86
N CYS A 226 19.98 1.63 -11.83
CA CYS A 226 19.88 2.98 -11.31
C CYS A 226 20.29 4.01 -12.35
N ARG A 227 19.41 4.95 -12.67
CA ARG A 227 19.70 5.96 -13.69
C ARG A 227 20.63 7.08 -13.23
N MET A 228 20.79 7.24 -11.92
CA MET A 228 21.66 8.26 -11.34
C MET A 228 23.13 7.85 -11.42
N CYS A 229 23.45 6.56 -11.22
CA CYS A 229 24.84 6.08 -11.22
C CYS A 229 25.17 5.10 -12.37
N GLN A 230 24.17 4.45 -12.96
CA GLN A 230 24.29 3.42 -14.01
C GLN A 230 25.11 2.18 -13.65
N ILE A 231 25.42 1.96 -12.37
CA ILE A 231 26.29 0.85 -11.92
C ILE A 231 25.46 -0.33 -11.39
N GLU A 232 24.57 -0.09 -10.42
CA GLU A 232 23.81 -1.15 -9.74
C GLU A 232 22.30 -0.99 -9.93
N ALA A 233 21.53 -2.00 -9.49
CA ALA A 233 20.07 -1.93 -9.47
C ALA A 233 19.56 -0.85 -8.50
N GLU A 234 18.55 -0.08 -8.90
CA GLU A 234 17.86 0.95 -8.12
C GLU A 234 16.93 0.32 -7.07
N THR A 235 17.52 -0.33 -6.07
CA THR A 235 16.83 -0.71 -4.85
C THR A 235 16.65 0.53 -3.95
N ARG A 236 15.80 0.42 -2.92
CA ARG A 236 15.69 1.48 -1.90
C ARG A 236 17.04 1.70 -1.21
N GLU A 237 17.72 0.62 -0.88
CA GLU A 237 19.03 0.60 -0.23
C GLU A 237 20.04 1.29 -1.14
N HIS A 238 20.06 0.96 -2.43
CA HIS A 238 20.95 1.64 -3.37
C HIS A 238 20.60 3.13 -3.48
N LEU A 239 19.36 3.47 -3.81
CA LEU A 239 18.95 4.84 -4.11
C LEU A 239 19.20 5.84 -2.97
N PHE A 240 19.04 5.42 -1.71
CA PHE A 240 19.12 6.33 -0.56
C PHE A 240 20.36 6.12 0.33
N LYS A 241 21.05 4.96 0.26
CA LYS A 241 22.21 4.63 1.11
C LYS A 241 23.51 4.43 0.30
N VAL A 242 23.47 3.62 -0.77
CA VAL A 242 24.71 3.14 -1.42
C VAL A 242 25.11 3.97 -2.65
N CYS A 243 24.15 4.56 -3.35
CA CYS A 243 24.37 5.29 -4.59
C CYS A 243 25.42 6.40 -4.39
N PRO A 244 26.43 6.53 -5.28
CA PRO A 244 27.45 7.58 -5.19
C PRO A 244 26.85 8.99 -5.07
N VAL A 245 25.78 9.27 -5.82
CA VAL A 245 25.07 10.55 -5.76
C VAL A 245 24.43 10.78 -4.37
N ALA A 246 23.87 9.73 -3.77
CA ALA A 246 23.30 9.85 -2.42
C ALA A 246 24.41 10.07 -1.38
N LYS A 247 25.54 9.36 -1.48
CA LYS A 247 26.70 9.51 -0.59
C LYS A 247 27.24 10.95 -0.58
N GLU A 248 27.43 11.54 -1.76
CA GLU A 248 27.90 12.92 -1.89
C GLU A 248 26.93 13.92 -1.22
N ILE A 249 25.62 13.70 -1.31
CA ILE A 249 24.62 14.52 -0.65
C ILE A 249 24.73 14.40 0.88
N TRP A 250 24.92 13.18 1.40
CA TRP A 250 25.08 12.97 2.84
C TRP A 250 26.34 13.65 3.39
N GLU A 251 27.45 13.56 2.66
CA GLU A 251 28.71 14.23 2.99
C GLU A 251 28.55 15.76 3.02
N LYS A 252 27.95 16.35 1.98
CA LYS A 252 27.72 17.82 1.91
C LYS A 252 26.78 18.35 2.99
N LEU A 253 25.88 17.51 3.49
CA LEU A 253 24.94 17.88 4.56
C LEU A 253 25.52 17.67 5.96
N GLU A 254 26.76 17.19 6.05
CA GLU A 254 27.43 16.83 7.32
C GLU A 254 26.59 15.83 8.13
N ILE A 255 25.82 15.00 7.45
CA ILE A 255 25.00 13.96 8.08
C ILE A 255 25.89 12.73 8.18
N VAL A 256 26.45 12.51 9.38
CA VAL A 256 27.16 11.27 9.70
C VAL A 256 26.14 10.13 9.71
N TRP A 257 26.00 9.50 8.56
CA TRP A 257 25.17 8.33 8.36
C TRP A 257 25.91 7.10 8.90
N PRO A 258 25.24 6.13 9.54
CA PRO A 258 25.87 4.86 9.92
C PRO A 258 26.14 4.03 8.65
N ILE A 259 27.10 4.46 7.84
CA ILE A 259 27.64 3.70 6.70
C ILE A 259 28.41 2.48 7.23
N LEU A 260 28.89 2.56 8.48
CA LEU A 260 29.81 1.61 9.12
C LEU A 260 29.24 0.20 9.35
N GLU A 261 27.93 -0.01 9.19
CA GLU A 261 27.34 -1.35 9.22
C GLU A 261 26.74 -1.67 7.85
N GLU A 262 27.58 -2.17 6.94
CA GLU A 262 27.20 -2.56 5.58
C GLU A 262 25.95 -3.48 5.56
N ASN A 263 25.80 -4.32 6.58
CA ASN A 263 24.74 -5.32 6.72
C ASN A 263 23.40 -4.80 7.30
N MET A 264 23.30 -3.55 7.75
CA MET A 264 22.04 -3.04 8.32
C MET A 264 21.03 -2.66 7.22
N GLU A 265 19.82 -3.22 7.31
CA GLU A 265 18.69 -2.87 6.45
C GLU A 265 18.23 -1.42 6.64
N PHE A 266 17.72 -0.82 5.57
CA PHE A 266 17.30 0.59 5.56
C PHE A 266 16.27 0.97 6.66
N PRO A 267 15.22 0.18 6.98
CA PRO A 267 14.26 0.52 8.02
C PRO A 267 14.87 0.57 9.42
N GLU A 268 15.75 -0.39 9.73
CA GLU A 268 16.43 -0.46 11.03
C GLU A 268 17.35 0.75 11.20
N MET A 269 18.03 1.14 10.12
CA MET A 269 18.86 2.32 10.06
C MET A 269 18.08 3.62 10.26
N LEU A 270 16.88 3.75 9.67
CA LEU A 270 15.98 4.87 9.93
C LEU A 270 15.59 4.95 11.41
N CYS A 271 15.25 3.81 12.03
CA CYS A 271 14.93 3.76 13.46
C CYS A 271 16.09 4.25 14.32
N ARG A 272 17.28 3.71 14.08
CA ARG A 272 18.49 4.06 14.83
C ARG A 272 18.86 5.53 14.66
N PHE A 273 18.89 6.03 13.43
CA PHE A 273 19.18 7.43 13.14
C PHE A 273 18.22 8.37 13.88
N PHE A 274 16.92 8.06 13.82
CA PHE A 274 15.93 8.84 14.54
C PHE A 274 16.10 8.72 16.05
N ALA A 275 16.49 7.56 16.60
CA ALA A 275 16.69 7.39 18.05
C ALA A 275 17.87 8.22 18.56
N GLU A 276 19.00 8.19 17.86
CA GLU A 276 20.29 8.76 18.28
C GLU A 276 20.43 10.27 18.04
N ASN A 277 19.65 10.84 17.11
CA ASN A 277 19.82 12.24 16.70
C ASN A 277 18.75 13.17 17.26
N SER A 278 19.03 14.48 17.31
CA SER A 278 18.04 15.50 17.67
C SER A 278 16.97 15.68 16.58
N LEU A 279 15.82 16.29 16.93
CA LEU A 279 14.77 16.58 15.94
C LEU A 279 15.24 17.52 14.82
N GLY A 280 16.19 18.43 15.11
CA GLY A 280 16.79 19.32 14.09
C GLY A 280 17.58 18.56 13.03
N ILE A 281 18.41 17.60 13.46
CA ILE A 281 19.17 16.72 12.55
C ILE A 281 18.20 15.80 11.79
N CYS A 282 17.20 15.22 12.47
CA CYS A 282 16.16 14.43 11.83
C CYS A 282 15.40 15.22 10.74
N ARG A 283 15.15 16.51 10.97
CA ARG A 283 14.50 17.39 9.99
C ARG A 283 15.35 17.57 8.74
N LYS A 284 16.65 17.88 8.89
CA LYS A 284 17.60 17.98 7.76
C LYS A 284 17.64 16.66 6.97
N PHE A 285 17.76 15.55 7.69
CA PHE A 285 17.80 14.21 7.11
C PHE A 285 16.54 13.86 6.29
N VAL A 286 15.36 14.11 6.85
CA VAL A 286 14.08 13.88 6.16
C VAL A 286 13.95 14.74 4.91
N CYS A 287 14.41 16.00 4.95
CA CYS A 287 14.43 16.86 3.78
C CYS A 287 15.37 16.35 2.69
N ALA A 288 16.53 15.81 3.08
CA ALA A 288 17.50 15.23 2.16
C ALA A 288 16.94 13.99 1.44
N LEU A 289 16.30 13.06 2.17
CA LEU A 289 15.62 11.90 1.55
C LEU A 289 14.58 12.33 0.52
N TRP A 290 13.76 13.33 0.86
CA TRP A 290 12.78 13.89 -0.07
C TRP A 290 13.45 14.60 -1.25
N GLY A 291 14.56 15.31 -1.02
CA GLY A 291 15.37 15.96 -2.04
C GLY A 291 15.95 14.96 -3.03
N ILE A 292 16.56 13.86 -2.55
CA ILE A 292 17.09 12.77 -3.38
C ILE A 292 15.97 12.20 -4.27
N TRP A 293 14.82 11.87 -3.69
CA TRP A 293 13.69 11.33 -4.45
C TRP A 293 13.16 12.33 -5.50
N THR A 294 13.06 13.60 -5.12
CA THR A 294 12.55 14.66 -6.00
C THR A 294 13.53 14.94 -7.14
N ALA A 295 14.83 15.04 -6.85
CA ALA A 295 15.88 15.23 -7.84
C ALA A 295 15.94 14.06 -8.82
N ARG A 296 15.87 12.81 -8.33
CA ARG A 296 15.76 11.63 -9.19
C ARG A 296 14.53 11.71 -10.08
N ASN A 297 13.35 12.01 -9.55
CA ASN A 297 12.13 12.09 -10.36
C ASN A 297 12.19 13.22 -11.38
N LYS A 298 12.77 14.36 -11.01
CA LYS A 298 13.03 15.47 -11.94
C LYS A 298 14.00 15.04 -13.05
N PHE A 299 15.09 14.36 -12.71
CA PHE A 299 16.00 13.76 -13.69
C PHE A 299 15.26 12.77 -14.61
N MET A 300 14.31 12.01 -14.08
CA MET A 300 13.58 11.01 -14.84
C MET A 300 12.41 11.52 -15.69
N HIS A 301 11.80 12.63 -15.28
CA HIS A 301 10.53 13.10 -15.84
C HIS A 301 10.61 14.52 -16.43
N GLU A 302 11.51 15.38 -15.96
CA GLU A 302 11.68 16.74 -16.50
C GLU A 302 12.78 16.82 -17.58
N TRP A 303 13.79 15.94 -17.54
CA TRP A 303 14.57 15.60 -18.74
C TRP A 303 13.79 14.54 -19.53
N ASP A 304 12.57 14.91 -19.92
CA ASP A 304 11.70 14.06 -20.73
C ASP A 304 12.49 13.59 -21.95
N MET A 305 12.55 12.27 -22.14
CA MET A 305 13.16 11.65 -23.31
C MET A 305 12.69 12.33 -24.60
N ARG A 306 11.42 12.78 -24.62
CA ARG A 306 10.84 13.50 -25.76
C ARG A 306 11.38 14.92 -25.92
N THR A 307 11.73 15.61 -24.82
CA THR A 307 12.37 16.93 -24.87
C THR A 307 13.79 16.82 -25.40
N ALA A 308 14.54 15.79 -24.96
CA ALA A 308 15.87 15.51 -25.49
C ALA A 308 15.82 15.14 -26.98
N GLU A 309 14.88 14.28 -27.38
CA GLU A 309 14.67 13.89 -28.79
C GLU A 309 14.21 15.06 -29.67
N ALA A 310 13.29 15.90 -29.17
CA ALA A 310 12.84 17.09 -29.88
C ALA A 310 13.96 18.13 -30.03
N LEU A 311 14.78 18.31 -28.99
CA LEU A 311 15.94 19.20 -29.03
C LEU A 311 17.02 18.67 -29.98
N ALA A 312 17.32 17.37 -29.95
CA ALA A 312 18.27 16.74 -30.86
C ALA A 312 17.83 16.88 -32.33
N CYS A 313 16.54 16.70 -32.60
CA CYS A 313 15.97 16.92 -33.93
C CYS A 313 16.08 18.38 -34.39
N TYR A 314 15.75 19.33 -33.51
CA TYR A 314 15.94 20.76 -33.78
C TYR A 314 17.40 21.10 -34.10
N GLN A 315 18.32 20.56 -33.29
CA GLN A 315 19.76 20.73 -33.43
C GLN A 315 20.28 20.18 -34.78
N ALA A 316 19.82 19.00 -35.19
CA ALA A 316 20.15 18.43 -36.50
C ALA A 316 19.68 19.34 -37.66
N LEU A 317 18.49 19.93 -37.57
CA LEU A 317 17.99 20.89 -38.56
C LEU A 317 18.85 22.16 -38.60
N VAL A 318 19.20 22.73 -37.45
CA VAL A 318 20.09 23.91 -37.38
C VAL A 318 21.43 23.61 -38.06
N LEU A 319 22.00 22.44 -37.80
CA LEU A 319 23.24 22.00 -38.45
C LEU A 319 23.06 21.87 -39.97
N GLY A 320 21.97 21.27 -40.43
CA GLY A 320 21.68 21.14 -41.86
C GLY A 320 21.58 22.50 -42.57
N VAL A 321 20.93 23.49 -41.94
CA VAL A 321 20.89 24.87 -42.44
C VAL A 321 22.28 25.48 -42.48
N HIS A 322 23.08 25.31 -41.43
CA HIS A 322 24.43 25.86 -41.35
C HIS A 322 25.37 25.27 -42.41
N LEU A 323 25.24 23.97 -42.69
CA LEU A 323 26.00 23.26 -43.72
C LEU A 323 25.50 23.56 -45.16
N GLY A 324 24.43 24.35 -45.31
CA GLY A 324 23.87 24.71 -46.61
C GLY A 324 23.20 23.54 -47.35
N ILE A 325 22.80 22.50 -46.61
CA ILE A 325 22.09 21.35 -47.17
C ILE A 325 20.69 21.80 -47.61
N ARG A 326 20.31 21.47 -48.86
CA ARG A 326 19.02 21.89 -49.43
C ARG A 326 17.95 20.80 -49.37
N ASP A 327 18.34 19.54 -49.38
CA ASP A 327 17.43 18.40 -49.34
C ASP A 327 17.86 17.49 -48.17
N VAL A 328 17.00 17.31 -47.17
CA VAL A 328 17.32 16.60 -45.93
C VAL A 328 16.23 15.59 -45.55
N ASP A 329 16.67 14.39 -45.17
CA ASP A 329 15.82 13.39 -44.54
C ASP A 329 16.22 13.31 -43.06
N VAL A 330 15.29 13.65 -42.17
CA VAL A 330 15.51 13.65 -40.72
C VAL A 330 14.93 12.37 -40.15
N GLU A 331 15.83 11.46 -39.78
CA GLU A 331 15.48 10.16 -39.24
C GLU A 331 15.55 10.18 -37.70
N GLY A 332 14.55 9.59 -37.04
CA GLY A 332 14.52 9.51 -35.59
C GLY A 332 13.71 8.35 -35.05
N ASP A 333 14.09 7.85 -33.88
CA ASP A 333 13.44 6.74 -33.17
C ASP A 333 12.32 7.18 -32.21
N SER A 334 12.03 8.48 -32.18
CA SER A 334 10.92 9.04 -31.43
C SER A 334 9.66 9.19 -32.28
N ARG A 335 8.80 8.16 -32.25
CA ARG A 335 7.52 8.21 -32.99
C ARG A 335 6.67 9.42 -32.59
N ALA A 336 6.69 9.81 -31.32
CA ALA A 336 5.91 10.94 -30.82
C ALA A 336 6.41 12.28 -31.37
N VAL A 337 7.73 12.48 -31.45
CA VAL A 337 8.33 13.71 -32.00
C VAL A 337 8.13 13.76 -33.52
N ILE A 338 8.41 12.67 -34.24
CA ILE A 338 8.25 12.59 -35.70
C ILE A 338 6.80 12.86 -36.12
N GLN A 339 5.81 12.24 -35.46
CA GLN A 339 4.40 12.47 -35.78
C GLN A 339 3.97 13.93 -35.57
N LYS A 340 4.53 14.61 -34.57
CA LYS A 340 4.23 16.02 -34.30
C LYS A 340 4.89 16.97 -35.31
N LEU A 341 6.07 16.62 -35.82
CA LEU A 341 6.75 17.36 -36.88
C LEU A 341 6.02 17.19 -38.22
N GLN A 342 5.48 16.00 -38.50
CA GLN A 342 4.67 15.71 -39.68
C GLN A 342 3.26 16.31 -39.62
N GLY A 343 2.64 16.42 -38.44
CA GLY A 343 1.27 16.90 -38.30
C GLY A 343 1.12 18.42 -38.46
N GLU A 344 -0.01 18.90 -38.98
CA GLU A 344 -0.29 20.33 -39.16
C GLU A 344 -0.90 21.01 -37.91
N SER A 345 -1.34 20.22 -36.93
CA SER A 345 -1.97 20.75 -35.72
C SER A 345 -0.96 21.46 -34.80
N MET A 346 -1.38 22.58 -34.21
CA MET A 346 -0.60 23.28 -33.18
C MET A 346 -0.38 22.37 -31.96
N ASP A 347 0.89 22.08 -31.66
CA ASP A 347 1.27 21.29 -30.49
C ASP A 347 1.02 22.09 -29.21
N ARG A 348 0.43 21.45 -28.19
CA ARG A 348 0.17 22.01 -26.85
C ARG A 348 0.91 21.27 -25.75
N SER A 349 1.81 20.36 -26.12
CA SER A 349 2.61 19.58 -25.18
C SER A 349 3.81 20.36 -24.66
N GLU A 350 4.50 19.77 -23.68
CA GLU A 350 5.73 20.32 -23.09
C GLU A 350 6.88 20.55 -24.07
N ILE A 351 6.87 19.91 -25.25
CA ILE A 351 7.87 20.09 -26.31
C ILE A 351 7.44 21.06 -27.43
N ALA A 352 6.28 21.70 -27.31
CA ALA A 352 5.67 22.49 -28.38
C ALA A 352 6.58 23.61 -28.91
N ALA A 353 7.41 24.22 -28.05
CA ALA A 353 8.36 25.25 -28.46
C ALA A 353 9.39 24.71 -29.47
N TYR A 354 10.01 23.56 -29.18
CA TYR A 354 10.98 22.92 -30.08
C TYR A 354 10.34 22.48 -31.39
N ILE A 355 9.12 21.93 -31.36
CA ILE A 355 8.39 21.55 -32.57
C ILE A 355 8.10 22.78 -33.44
N ALA A 356 7.67 23.88 -32.83
CA ALA A 356 7.39 25.13 -33.56
C ALA A 356 8.65 25.72 -34.20
N ASP A 357 9.77 25.72 -33.48
CA ASP A 357 11.03 26.27 -33.98
C ASP A 357 11.64 25.36 -35.07
N SER A 358 11.58 24.04 -34.92
CA SER A 358 11.95 23.09 -35.98
C SER A 358 11.14 23.30 -37.26
N LYS A 359 9.82 23.54 -37.14
CA LYS A 359 8.97 23.82 -38.31
C LYS A 359 9.30 25.13 -39.01
N LYS A 360 9.75 26.17 -38.28
CA LYS A 360 10.22 27.42 -38.91
C LYS A 360 11.47 27.19 -39.76
N LEU A 361 12.38 26.32 -39.31
CA LEU A 361 13.60 25.99 -40.05
C LEU A 361 13.33 25.28 -41.38
N LEU A 362 12.18 24.61 -41.53
CA LEU A 362 11.80 23.91 -42.77
C LEU A 362 11.83 24.82 -44.00
N SER A 363 11.54 26.11 -43.84
CA SER A 363 11.58 27.09 -44.93
C SER A 363 12.97 27.31 -45.55
N HIS A 364 14.04 26.87 -44.88
CA HIS A 364 15.42 26.99 -45.37
C HIS A 364 15.82 25.80 -46.25
N PHE A 365 15.04 24.71 -46.24
CA PHE A 365 15.26 23.53 -47.06
C PHE A 365 14.33 23.55 -48.27
N ARG A 366 14.83 23.07 -49.42
CA ARG A 366 14.01 22.78 -50.60
C ARG A 366 13.12 21.56 -50.36
N SER A 367 13.68 20.54 -49.70
CA SER A 367 12.97 19.34 -49.28
C SER A 367 13.40 18.94 -47.88
N CYS A 368 12.44 18.68 -46.99
CA CYS A 368 12.71 18.15 -45.66
C CYS A 368 11.64 17.11 -45.31
N VAL A 369 12.04 15.86 -45.11
CA VAL A 369 11.13 14.77 -44.75
C VAL A 369 11.50 14.23 -43.37
N PHE A 370 10.50 13.99 -42.53
CA PHE A 370 10.70 13.36 -41.23
C PHE A 370 10.34 11.87 -41.32
N ILE A 371 11.26 11.00 -40.93
CA ILE A 371 11.10 9.55 -41.04
C ILE A 371 11.27 8.92 -39.66
N PHE A 372 10.30 8.09 -39.27
CA PHE A 372 10.43 7.26 -38.08
C PHE A 372 11.22 6.01 -38.41
N GLN A 373 12.27 5.75 -37.64
CA GLN A 373 13.13 4.58 -37.76
C GLN A 373 13.13 3.76 -36.46
N ASN A 374 13.36 2.45 -36.56
CA ASN A 374 13.52 1.62 -35.37
C ASN A 374 14.90 1.87 -34.75
N ARG A 375 14.97 1.80 -33.41
CA ARG A 375 16.17 2.15 -32.64
C ARG A 375 17.44 1.39 -33.05
N GLU A 376 17.31 0.17 -33.55
CA GLU A 376 18.42 -0.68 -34.04
C GLU A 376 19.12 -0.13 -35.30
N ALA A 377 18.53 0.86 -35.97
CA ALA A 377 19.10 1.49 -37.16
C ALA A 377 19.42 2.98 -36.94
N ASN A 378 19.37 3.45 -35.67
CA ASN A 378 19.76 4.80 -35.23
C ASN A 378 20.99 4.76 -34.29
N ASP A 379 21.88 3.78 -34.49
CA ASP A 379 23.01 3.51 -33.59
C ASP A 379 24.03 4.65 -33.56
N ALA A 380 24.29 5.31 -34.70
CA ALA A 380 25.22 6.43 -34.77
C ALA A 380 24.77 7.62 -33.91
N ALA A 381 23.51 8.07 -34.04
CA ALA A 381 22.98 9.16 -33.23
C ALA A 381 22.89 8.78 -31.75
N TYR A 382 22.55 7.52 -31.45
CA TYR A 382 22.56 7.00 -30.08
C TYR A 382 23.96 7.03 -29.45
N ASN A 383 25.00 6.63 -30.19
CA ASN A 383 26.38 6.63 -29.72
C ASN A 383 26.88 8.05 -29.44
N ILE A 384 26.56 9.02 -30.31
CA ILE A 384 26.90 10.43 -30.10
C ILE A 384 26.21 10.98 -28.84
N ALA A 385 24.91 10.71 -28.68
CA ALA A 385 24.17 11.14 -27.48
C ALA A 385 24.71 10.49 -26.20
N SER A 386 25.12 9.21 -26.26
CA SER A 386 25.70 8.48 -25.15
C SER A 386 27.08 9.02 -24.76
N GLU A 387 27.95 9.31 -25.72
CA GLU A 387 29.27 9.93 -25.48
C GLU A 387 29.15 11.32 -24.83
N GLY A 388 28.17 12.14 -25.23
CA GLY A 388 27.96 13.46 -24.63
C GLY A 388 27.58 13.39 -23.15
N ILE A 389 26.75 12.41 -22.79
CA ILE A 389 26.40 12.14 -21.40
C ILE A 389 27.62 11.71 -20.59
N ILE A 390 28.49 10.87 -21.18
CA ILE A 390 29.73 10.38 -20.53
C ILE A 390 30.72 11.54 -20.31
N ARG A 391 30.80 12.49 -21.25
CA ARG A 391 31.74 13.62 -21.19
C ARG A 391 31.20 14.84 -20.43
N GLY A 392 29.92 14.86 -20.06
CA GLY A 392 29.27 16.01 -19.43
C GLY A 392 29.08 17.20 -20.37
N GLU A 393 29.18 16.97 -21.68
CA GLU A 393 29.04 17.97 -22.72
C GLU A 393 27.55 18.10 -23.08
N ASN A 394 26.88 19.10 -22.50
CA ASN A 394 25.43 19.30 -22.66
C ASN A 394 25.03 19.98 -23.99
N ALA A 395 25.97 20.24 -24.89
CA ALA A 395 25.73 20.95 -26.14
C ALA A 395 26.74 20.57 -27.22
N TYR A 396 26.45 19.55 -28.02
CA TYR A 396 27.28 19.19 -29.17
C TYR A 396 27.30 20.26 -30.28
N LEU A 397 26.34 21.20 -30.28
CA LEU A 397 26.17 22.17 -31.37
C LEU A 397 26.21 23.64 -30.94
N SER A 398 26.51 23.98 -29.68
CA SER A 398 26.77 25.38 -29.32
C SER A 398 28.15 25.84 -29.82
N HIS A 399 29.07 24.89 -29.95
CA HIS A 399 30.33 25.04 -30.67
C HIS A 399 30.26 24.05 -31.82
N LEU A 400 30.25 24.56 -33.05
CA LEU A 400 30.24 23.81 -34.30
C LEU A 400 30.95 22.46 -34.18
N VAL A 401 30.30 21.41 -34.68
CA VAL A 401 30.77 20.01 -34.71
C VAL A 401 32.28 19.98 -34.96
N SER A 402 33.05 19.37 -34.06
CA SER A 402 34.49 19.16 -34.30
C SER A 402 34.68 18.31 -35.55
N GLU A 403 35.76 18.54 -36.31
CA GLU A 403 35.97 17.90 -37.64
C GLU A 403 35.74 16.37 -37.64
N GLY A 404 36.05 15.67 -36.53
CA GLY A 404 35.82 14.23 -36.40
C GLY A 404 34.35 13.78 -36.24
N GLY A 405 33.45 14.65 -35.78
CA GLY A 405 32.01 14.33 -35.67
C GLY A 405 31.28 14.34 -37.01
N VAL A 406 31.76 15.17 -37.95
CA VAL A 406 31.25 15.20 -39.34
C VAL A 406 31.67 13.93 -40.08
N ASP A 407 32.90 13.45 -39.86
CA ASP A 407 33.40 12.21 -40.49
C ASP A 407 32.62 10.97 -40.05
N LEU A 408 32.21 10.89 -38.78
CA LEU A 408 31.35 9.81 -38.26
C LEU A 408 29.95 9.81 -38.88
N MET A 409 29.34 10.99 -39.07
CA MET A 409 28.03 11.12 -39.73
C MET A 409 28.09 10.84 -41.24
N MET A 410 29.24 11.09 -41.88
CA MET A 410 29.44 10.83 -43.31
C MET A 410 29.88 9.39 -43.61
N ALA A 411 30.39 8.64 -42.63
CA ALA A 411 30.86 7.27 -42.79
C ALA A 411 29.75 6.26 -43.08
N GLU A 412 28.50 6.51 -42.65
CA GLU A 412 27.33 5.67 -42.94
C GLU A 412 26.78 5.82 -44.37
N ARG A 413 27.37 6.69 -45.20
CA ARG A 413 26.98 6.91 -46.61
C ARG A 413 27.89 6.21 -47.64
N ARG A 414 28.41 5.02 -47.33
CA ARG A 414 29.03 4.13 -48.34
C ARG A 414 28.36 2.77 -48.43
#